data_AF-A0A4R1LQ48-F1
#
_entry.id   AF-A0A4R1LQ48-F1
#
_cell.length_a   1.000
_cell.length_b   1.000
_cell.length_c   1.000
_cell.angle_alpha   90.00
_cell.angle_beta   90.00
_cell.angle_gamma   90.00
#
_symmetry.space_group_name_H-M   'P 1'
#
loop_
_entity.id
_entity.type
_entity.pdbx_description
1 polymer ?
#
loop_
_entity_poly.entity_id
_entity_poly.type
_entity_poly.pdbx_seq_one_letter_code
_entity_poly.pdbx_strand_id
1 'polypeptide(L)'
;MKPETINKLCCPFDKADLSLQVITQDLEKNILEGMLSCKQCNRYYPIIKGVPIMSPDEYREFNLEQPVIESWNNQLQGKEFKNFRLIDSESK
;
A
#
# COMPACT_ATOMS: atom_id res chain seq x y z
N MET A 1 2.95 12.42 3.84
CA MET A 1 4.04 12.04 2.91
C MET A 1 4.00 12.94 1.68
N LYS A 2 5.14 13.48 1.23
CA LYS A 2 5.20 14.22 -0.03
C LYS A 2 5.13 13.26 -1.22
N PRO A 3 4.30 13.52 -2.25
CA PRO A 3 4.20 12.64 -3.42
C PRO A 3 5.53 12.43 -4.16
N GLU A 4 6.36 13.47 -4.23
CA GLU A 4 7.69 13.43 -4.85
C GLU A 4 8.65 12.41 -4.22
N THR A 5 8.48 12.07 -2.94
CA THR A 5 9.31 11.07 -2.25
C THR A 5 9.10 9.68 -2.83
N ILE A 6 7.90 9.40 -3.37
CA ILE A 6 7.55 8.07 -3.89
C ILE A 6 8.39 7.71 -5.11
N ASN A 7 8.76 8.70 -5.93
CA ASN A 7 9.64 8.51 -7.10
C ASN A 7 11.06 8.05 -6.72
N LYS A 8 11.43 8.12 -5.44
CA LYS A 8 12.73 7.66 -4.91
C LYS A 8 12.61 6.32 -4.18
N LEU A 9 11.40 5.77 -4.06
CA LEU A 9 11.15 4.50 -3.38
C LEU A 9 11.00 3.38 -4.39
N CYS A 10 11.39 2.18 -3.97
CA CYS A 10 11.17 0.93 -4.69
C CYS A 10 10.70 -0.14 -3.70
N CYS A 11 10.22 -1.27 -4.20
CA CYS A 11 9.87 -2.40 -3.34
C CYS A 11 11.12 -2.87 -2.55
N PRO A 12 11.03 -3.03 -1.22
CA PRO A 12 12.15 -3.48 -0.40
C PRO A 12 12.70 -4.86 -0.80
N PHE A 13 11.86 -5.72 -1.38
CA PHE A 13 12.19 -7.13 -1.66
C PHE A 13 12.79 -7.36 -3.04
N ASP A 14 12.18 -6.81 -4.09
CA ASP A 14 12.57 -7.06 -5.48
C ASP A 14 13.10 -5.82 -6.21
N LYS A 15 13.09 -4.66 -5.55
CA LYS A 15 13.53 -3.35 -6.06
C LYS A 15 12.73 -2.86 -7.28
N ALA A 16 11.58 -3.47 -7.57
CA ALA A 16 10.69 -3.00 -8.62
C ALA A 16 9.97 -1.69 -8.24
N ASP A 17 9.42 -1.04 -9.26
CA ASP A 17 8.65 0.19 -9.09
C ASP A 17 7.36 -0.04 -8.31
N LEU A 18 6.96 0.99 -7.55
CA LEU A 18 5.75 0.98 -6.74
C LEU A 18 4.65 1.81 -7.39
N SER A 19 3.44 1.26 -7.41
CA SER A 19 2.23 1.97 -7.81
C SER A 19 1.54 2.56 -6.59
N LEU A 20 1.33 3.87 -6.59
CA LEU A 20 0.62 4.59 -5.53
C LEU A 20 -0.88 4.68 -5.84
N GLN A 21 -1.67 4.33 -4.84
CA GLN A 21 -3.08 4.67 -4.75
C GLN A 21 -3.28 5.64 -3.57
N VAL A 22 -3.76 6.85 -3.86
CA VAL A 22 -4.00 7.88 -2.84
C VAL A 22 -5.42 7.72 -2.30
N ILE A 23 -5.58 7.77 -0.97
CA ILE A 23 -6.88 7.68 -0.30
C ILE A 23 -7.26 9.03 0.30
N THR A 24 -6.37 9.62 1.10
CA THR A 24 -6.60 10.92 1.75
C THR A 24 -5.36 11.81 1.63
N GLN A 25 -5.56 13.09 1.33
CA GLN A 25 -4.50 14.10 1.31
C GLN A 25 -4.88 15.31 2.18
N ASP A 26 -3.88 16.06 2.62
CA ASP A 26 -4.09 17.37 3.23
C ASP A 26 -4.19 18.50 2.19
N LEU A 27 -4.37 19.74 2.68
CA LEU A 27 -4.47 20.94 1.84
C LEU A 27 -3.19 21.23 1.03
N GLU A 28 -2.04 20.77 1.51
CA GLU A 28 -0.73 20.91 0.86
C GLU A 28 -0.42 19.73 -0.07
N LYS A 29 -1.40 18.86 -0.32
CA LYS A 29 -1.30 17.63 -1.14
C LYS A 29 -0.35 16.58 -0.57
N ASN A 30 0.03 16.66 0.71
CA ASN A 30 0.69 15.55 1.36
C ASN A 30 -0.29 14.39 1.51
N ILE A 31 0.17 13.20 1.16
CA ILE A 31 -0.59 11.96 1.32
C ILE A 31 -0.63 11.63 2.81
N LEU A 32 -1.83 11.62 3.39
CA LEU A 32 -2.08 11.19 4.77
C LEU A 32 -2.37 9.69 4.80
N GLU A 33 -3.16 9.22 3.84
CA GLU A 33 -3.52 7.81 3.70
C GLU A 33 -3.41 7.38 2.24
N GLY A 34 -2.97 6.15 2.03
CA GLY A 34 -2.73 5.62 0.70
C GLY A 34 -2.20 4.21 0.76
N MET A 35 -1.94 3.63 -0.41
CA MET A 35 -1.38 2.30 -0.55
C MET A 35 -0.34 2.31 -1.66
N LEU A 36 0.85 1.81 -1.36
CA LEU A 36 1.83 1.46 -2.38
C LEU A 36 1.67 -0.02 -2.70
N SER A 37 1.79 -0.39 -3.97
CA SER A 37 1.69 -1.77 -4.43
C SER A 37 2.81 -2.08 -5.41
N CYS A 38 3.47 -3.23 -5.22
CA CYS A 38 4.45 -3.74 -6.16
C CYS A 38 3.75 -4.65 -7.17
N LYS A 39 3.88 -4.38 -8.47
CA LYS A 39 3.30 -5.21 -9.54
C LYS A 39 4.07 -6.51 -9.80
N GLN A 40 5.26 -6.66 -9.24
CA GLN A 40 6.12 -7.83 -9.47
C GLN A 40 5.93 -8.91 -8.39
N CYS A 41 5.97 -8.54 -7.11
CA CYS A 41 5.73 -9.47 -6.01
C CYS A 41 4.35 -9.36 -5.35
N ASN A 42 3.48 -8.52 -5.91
CA ASN A 42 2.11 -8.26 -5.47
C ASN A 42 1.97 -7.74 -4.03
N ARG A 43 3.06 -7.34 -3.37
CA ARG A 43 2.98 -6.79 -2.01
C ARG A 43 2.35 -5.42 -1.98
N TYR A 44 1.60 -5.15 -0.92
CA TYR A 44 1.12 -3.82 -0.60
C TYR A 44 1.83 -3.27 0.66
N TYR A 45 1.92 -1.95 0.71
CA TYR A 45 2.45 -1.16 1.82
C TYR A 45 1.48 -0.02 2.11
N PRO A 46 0.74 -0.08 3.23
CA PRO A 46 -0.19 0.98 3.59
C PRO A 46 0.59 2.24 4.02
N ILE A 47 0.05 3.40 3.67
CA ILE A 47 0.49 4.72 4.16
C ILE A 47 -0.52 5.13 5.23
N ILE A 48 -0.07 5.28 6.47
CA ILE A 48 -0.92 5.67 7.60
C ILE A 48 -0.33 6.93 8.22
N LYS A 49 -1.16 7.98 8.35
CA LYS A 49 -0.73 9.30 8.86
C LYS A 49 0.51 9.84 8.14
N GLY A 50 0.61 9.55 6.84
CA GLY A 50 1.69 9.98 5.97
C GLY A 50 3.01 9.22 6.15
N VAL A 51 2.98 8.06 6.80
CA VAL A 51 4.14 7.16 6.96
C VAL A 51 3.88 5.85 6.21
N PRO A 52 4.69 5.49 5.19
CA PRO A 52 4.58 4.20 4.50
C PRO A 52 5.14 3.07 5.36
N ILE A 53 4.35 2.02 5.62
CA ILE A 53 4.78 0.83 6.35
C ILE A 53 5.42 -0.16 5.36
N MET A 54 6.74 -0.06 5.21
CA MET A 54 7.54 -0.86 4.27
C MET A 54 8.45 -1.87 4.97
N SER A 55 8.15 -2.20 6.22
CA SER A 55 8.88 -3.21 6.99
C SER A 55 8.81 -4.58 6.30
N PRO A 56 9.83 -5.44 6.48
CA PRO A 56 9.76 -6.84 6.09
C PRO A 56 8.52 -7.55 6.68
N ASP A 57 8.02 -8.56 5.97
CA ASP A 57 6.79 -9.28 6.30
C ASP A 57 6.84 -9.90 7.71
N GLU A 58 8.03 -10.31 8.18
CA GLU A 58 8.25 -10.89 9.52
C GLU A 58 8.06 -9.90 10.68
N TYR A 59 8.11 -8.59 10.39
CA TYR A 59 7.89 -7.52 11.37
C TYR A 59 6.53 -6.83 11.18
N ARG A 60 5.66 -7.40 10.35
CA ARG A 60 4.31 -6.88 10.10
C ARG A 60 3.28 -7.85 10.66
N GLU A 61 2.17 -7.29 11.14
CA GLU A 61 1.06 -8.07 11.65
C GLU A 61 -0.17 -7.82 10.78
N PHE A 62 -0.51 -8.79 9.93
CA PHE A 62 -1.60 -8.66 8.95
C PHE A 62 -2.93 -8.31 9.61
N ASN A 63 -3.23 -8.90 10.77
CA ASN A 63 -4.46 -8.66 11.52
C ASN A 63 -4.59 -7.21 12.02
N LEU A 64 -3.47 -6.52 12.26
CA LEU A 64 -3.49 -5.10 12.65
C LEU A 64 -3.68 -4.18 11.44
N GLU A 65 -3.30 -4.63 10.24
CA GLU A 65 -3.50 -3.89 9.00
C GLU A 65 -4.89 -4.08 8.39
N GLN A 66 -5.54 -5.22 8.63
CA GLN A 66 -6.86 -5.52 8.06
C GLN A 66 -7.92 -4.44 8.29
N PRO A 67 -8.12 -3.89 9.52
CA PRO A 67 -9.14 -2.87 9.74
C PRO A 67 -8.90 -1.60 8.91
N VAL A 68 -7.63 -1.26 8.68
CA VAL A 68 -7.25 -0.11 7.86
C VAL A 68 -7.60 -0.37 6.39
N ILE A 69 -7.27 -1.56 5.88
CA ILE A 69 -7.58 -1.95 4.50
C ILE A 69 -9.09 -2.00 4.29
N GLU A 70 -9.83 -2.57 5.24
CA GLU A 70 -11.30 -2.64 5.19
C GLU A 70 -11.94 -1.25 5.17
N SER A 71 -11.38 -0.30 5.93
CA SER A 71 -11.85 1.09 5.91
C SER A 71 -11.70 1.76 4.53
N TRP A 72 -10.82 1.22 3.68
CA TRP A 72 -10.53 1.71 2.33
C TRP A 72 -11.22 0.90 1.22
N ASN A 73 -12.09 -0.07 1.55
CA ASN A 73 -12.71 -0.97 0.57
C ASN A 73 -13.38 -0.26 -0.61
N ASN A 74 -14.04 0.88 -0.35
CA ASN A 74 -14.71 1.67 -1.39
C ASN A 74 -13.70 2.24 -2.41
N GLN A 75 -12.55 2.71 -1.92
CA GLN A 75 -11.47 3.25 -2.75
C GLN A 75 -10.70 2.12 -3.45
N LEU A 76 -10.55 0.97 -2.79
CA LEU A 76 -9.79 -0.19 -3.27
C LEU A 76 -10.57 -1.06 -4.27
N GLN A 77 -11.84 -0.72 -4.58
CA GLN A 77 -12.65 -1.35 -5.62
C GLN A 77 -12.80 -2.87 -5.46
N GLY A 78 -12.84 -3.37 -4.22
CA GLY A 78 -13.02 -4.80 -3.94
C GLY A 78 -11.79 -5.67 -4.22
N LYS A 79 -10.58 -5.10 -4.27
CA LYS A 79 -9.33 -5.88 -4.28
C LYS A 79 -9.24 -6.75 -3.02
N GLU A 80 -8.82 -7.99 -3.18
CA GLU A 80 -8.59 -8.89 -2.06
C GLU A 80 -7.13 -8.86 -1.60
N PHE A 81 -6.93 -8.99 -0.29
CA PHE A 81 -5.62 -8.95 0.34
C PHE A 81 -5.42 -10.17 1.21
N LYS A 82 -4.26 -10.81 1.07
CA LYS A 82 -3.86 -11.96 1.88
C LYS A 82 -2.37 -11.93 2.12
N ASN A 83 -1.95 -12.10 3.38
CA ASN A 83 -0.53 -12.17 3.75
C ASN A 83 0.31 -11.06 3.10
N PHE A 84 -0.12 -9.80 3.28
CA PHE A 84 0.53 -8.59 2.74
C PHE A 84 0.57 -8.45 1.21
N ARG A 85 -0.19 -9.29 0.49
CA ARG A 85 -0.24 -9.28 -0.98
C ARG A 85 -1.64 -9.02 -1.49
N LEU A 86 -1.70 -8.31 -2.62
CA LEU A 86 -2.88 -8.18 -3.47
C LEU A 86 -3.08 -9.51 -4.20
N ILE A 87 -4.29 -10.05 -4.10
CA ILE A 87 -4.72 -11.16 -4.94
C ILE A 87 -5.52 -10.54 -6.08
N ASP A 88 -4.95 -10.57 -7.28
CA ASP A 88 -5.72 -10.25 -8.48
C ASP A 88 -6.72 -11.39 -8.70
N SER A 89 -8.01 -11.05 -8.78
CA SER A 89 -9.10 -11.97 -9.14
C SER A 89 -9.08 -12.37 -10.62
N GLU A 90 -7.92 -12.30 -11.28
CA GLU A 90 -7.67 -12.80 -12.63
C GLU A 90 -6.65 -13.94 -12.61
N SER A 91 -7.11 -15.12 -12.21
CA SER A 91 -6.61 -16.38 -12.75
C SER A 91 -7.78 -17.35 -12.75
N LYS A 92 -8.61 -17.17 -13.77
CA LYS A 92 -9.56 -18.18 -14.25
C LYS A 92 -8.82 -19.41 -14.72
#